data_AF-A0A317AGM4-F1
#
_entry.id   AF-A0A317AGM4-F1
#
_cell.length_a   1.000
_cell.length_b   1.000
_cell.length_c   1.000
_cell.angle_alpha   90.00
_cell.angle_beta   90.00
_cell.angle_gamma   90.00
#
_symmetry.space_group_name_H-M   'P 1'
#
loop_
_entity.id
_entity.type
_entity.pdbx_description
1 polymer ?
#
loop_
_entity_poly.entity_id
_entity_poly.type
_entity_poly.pdbx_seq_one_letter_code
_entity_poly.pdbx_strand_id
1 'polypeptide(L)'
;MQEWRQEGPLGVLIDVINHIKTPQQHEIFRSFQTAANAELPARERLHVLEPVKPVVTRWNSYYAAFKRATQLQAAYNSYAEHYINALSLEDRRACQRGNKLPEAPSWMRSTGLTAADWAVITEYQDCLEPLKLATEKLEGRGKAGKYGAIYETIPVFEYVLGALEARTRSYEQVDFNPPDAPEDHLFVNLRAAWSKANDYYNKLDRSPAYYAATCLHPYYKYYCENSWVDKPEWLTSANAGFLQLWQSYKPQRTRPPSQTTAKPRHGGIDDVIGALVRRNKAQVEAAHDDEYERWRTQEPEWTSEQYLSDGHPVKYWIQLRSKYPCLSQFAIDILTIPASSCDCERLFSELGDLLEPRRRALGSELLAALQLVRSWRRAGFDGLYNNGDDEDKWSDVKDEEIVQQYDIEGWSTTP
;
A
#
# COMPACT_ATOMS: atom_id res chain seq x y z
N MET A 1 19.61 -5.75 -22.30
CA MET A 1 18.42 -5.21 -21.59
C MET A 1 17.22 -4.96 -22.51
N GLN A 2 17.31 -4.17 -23.60
CA GLN A 2 16.19 -3.99 -24.54
C GLN A 2 15.87 -5.26 -25.34
N GLU A 3 16.90 -5.94 -25.87
CA GLU A 3 16.74 -7.21 -26.59
C GLU A 3 16.21 -8.33 -25.68
N TRP A 4 16.73 -8.50 -24.46
CA TRP A 4 16.19 -9.48 -23.50
C TRP A 4 14.74 -9.21 -23.07
N ARG A 5 14.30 -7.94 -23.04
CA ARG A 5 12.89 -7.59 -22.80
C ARG A 5 11.98 -7.93 -23.99
N GLN A 6 12.53 -8.10 -25.19
CA GLN A 6 11.79 -8.42 -26.42
C GLN A 6 11.93 -9.90 -26.81
N GLU A 7 13.04 -10.55 -26.47
CA GLU A 7 13.39 -11.90 -26.95
C GLU A 7 13.66 -12.91 -25.81
N GLY A 8 13.77 -12.45 -24.55
CA GLY A 8 13.93 -13.33 -23.39
C GLY A 8 12.61 -13.98 -22.94
N PRO A 9 12.66 -14.91 -21.96
CA PRO A 9 11.50 -15.69 -21.49
C PRO A 9 10.27 -14.85 -21.13
N LEU A 10 10.49 -13.72 -20.43
CA LEU A 10 9.41 -12.81 -20.05
C LEU A 10 8.79 -12.09 -21.25
N GLY A 11 9.62 -11.68 -22.22
CA GLY A 11 9.15 -11.01 -23.45
C GLY A 11 8.28 -11.95 -24.28
N VAL A 12 8.76 -13.18 -24.50
CA VAL A 12 8.01 -14.23 -25.20
C VAL A 12 6.68 -14.51 -24.51
N LEU A 13 6.67 -14.70 -23.18
CA LEU A 13 5.42 -14.93 -22.45
C LEU A 13 4.44 -13.76 -22.61
N ILE A 14 4.92 -12.51 -22.47
CA ILE A 14 4.10 -11.31 -22.62
C ILE A 14 3.53 -11.22 -24.03
N ASP A 15 4.30 -11.54 -25.06
CA ASP A 15 3.85 -11.52 -26.45
C ASP A 15 2.78 -12.59 -26.72
N VAL A 16 2.92 -13.79 -26.14
CA VAL A 16 1.88 -14.83 -26.21
C VAL A 16 0.60 -14.36 -25.51
N ILE A 17 0.71 -13.78 -24.31
CA ILE A 17 -0.43 -13.20 -23.58
C ILE A 17 -1.11 -12.10 -24.40
N ASN A 18 -0.34 -11.21 -25.01
CA ASN A 18 -0.85 -10.10 -25.81
C ASN A 18 -1.46 -10.57 -27.14
N HIS A 19 -0.97 -11.68 -27.69
CA HIS A 19 -1.53 -12.30 -28.88
C HIS A 19 -2.96 -12.79 -28.66
N ILE A 20 -3.31 -13.27 -27.45
CA ILE A 20 -4.68 -13.69 -27.10
C ILE A 20 -5.55 -12.43 -26.91
N LYS A 21 -6.23 -11.98 -27.97
CA LYS A 21 -7.03 -10.74 -27.95
C LYS A 21 -8.39 -10.83 -28.65
N THR A 22 -8.57 -11.78 -29.55
CA THR A 22 -9.81 -12.00 -30.29
C THR A 22 -10.65 -13.12 -29.67
N PRO A 23 -11.99 -13.12 -29.83
CA PRO A 23 -12.85 -14.19 -29.32
C PRO A 23 -12.40 -15.58 -29.77
N GLN A 24 -11.95 -15.71 -31.03
CA GLN A 24 -11.44 -16.97 -31.57
C GLN A 24 -10.16 -17.42 -30.85
N GLN A 25 -9.23 -16.51 -30.57
CA GLN A 25 -8.01 -16.84 -29.83
C GLN A 25 -8.30 -17.24 -28.38
N HIS A 26 -9.25 -16.57 -27.73
CA HIS A 26 -9.69 -16.94 -26.38
C HIS A 26 -10.33 -18.34 -26.38
N GLU A 27 -11.13 -18.67 -27.38
CA GLU A 27 -11.75 -20.00 -27.48
C GLU A 27 -10.71 -21.10 -27.74
N ILE A 28 -9.73 -20.84 -28.62
CA ILE A 28 -8.60 -21.76 -28.83
C ILE A 28 -7.83 -21.97 -27.51
N PHE A 29 -7.49 -20.89 -26.80
CA PHE A 29 -6.79 -20.99 -25.51
C PHE A 29 -7.60 -21.75 -24.46
N ARG A 30 -8.91 -21.49 -24.37
CA ARG A 30 -9.84 -22.22 -23.49
C ARG A 30 -9.89 -23.71 -23.78
N SER A 31 -9.86 -24.09 -25.06
CA SER A 31 -9.84 -25.49 -25.47
C SER A 31 -8.58 -26.21 -24.97
N PHE A 32 -7.40 -25.58 -25.09
CA PHE A 32 -6.14 -26.11 -24.54
C PHE A 32 -6.14 -26.18 -23.02
N GLN A 33 -6.78 -25.20 -22.37
CA GLN A 33 -6.96 -25.23 -20.91
C GLN A 33 -7.81 -26.41 -20.46
N THR A 34 -8.90 -26.70 -21.18
CA THR A 34 -9.77 -27.84 -20.88
C THR A 34 -9.06 -29.16 -21.14
N ALA A 35 -8.27 -29.25 -22.22
CA ALA A 35 -7.45 -30.42 -22.50
C ALA A 35 -6.42 -30.67 -21.38
N ALA A 36 -5.65 -29.65 -20.99
CA ALA A 36 -4.68 -29.75 -19.90
C ALA A 36 -5.35 -30.14 -18.56
N ASN A 37 -6.51 -29.57 -18.25
CA ASN A 37 -7.26 -29.93 -17.04
C ASN A 37 -7.79 -31.37 -17.05
N ALA A 38 -8.06 -31.95 -18.23
CA ALA A 38 -8.52 -33.33 -18.33
C ALA A 38 -7.44 -34.34 -17.90
N GLU A 39 -6.16 -33.98 -18.06
CA GLU A 39 -5.00 -34.78 -17.66
C GLU A 39 -4.74 -34.73 -16.15
N LEU A 40 -5.30 -33.76 -15.43
CA LEU A 40 -5.13 -33.59 -13.99
C LEU A 40 -6.11 -34.45 -13.18
N PRO A 41 -5.69 -34.96 -12.00
CA PRO A 41 -6.59 -35.56 -11.02
C PRO A 41 -7.75 -34.62 -10.67
N ALA A 42 -8.95 -35.16 -10.40
CA ALA A 42 -10.17 -34.36 -10.22
C ALA A 42 -10.03 -33.22 -9.17
N ARG A 43 -9.23 -33.44 -8.12
CA ARG A 43 -8.95 -32.47 -7.05
C ARG A 43 -7.99 -31.34 -7.44
N GLU A 44 -7.25 -31.49 -8.52
CA GLU A 44 -6.22 -30.56 -9.01
C GLU A 44 -6.67 -29.83 -10.28
N ARG A 45 -7.86 -30.16 -10.81
CA ARG A 45 -8.43 -29.48 -11.98
C ARG A 45 -8.72 -28.03 -11.66
N LEU A 46 -8.25 -27.14 -12.53
CA LEU A 46 -8.52 -25.71 -12.42
C LEU A 46 -9.84 -25.37 -13.11
N HIS A 47 -10.52 -24.34 -12.61
CA HIS A 47 -11.57 -23.70 -13.40
C HIS A 47 -10.97 -23.08 -14.66
N VAL A 48 -11.79 -22.89 -15.69
CA VAL A 48 -11.35 -22.12 -16.85
C VAL A 48 -11.14 -20.68 -16.42
N LEU A 49 -9.91 -20.18 -16.59
CA LEU A 49 -9.47 -18.85 -16.21
C LEU A 49 -9.05 -18.07 -17.45
N GLU A 50 -9.43 -16.80 -17.50
CA GLU A 50 -9.00 -15.89 -18.56
C GLU A 50 -7.51 -15.49 -18.37
N PRO A 51 -6.76 -15.25 -19.46
CA PRO A 51 -5.45 -14.62 -19.37
C PRO A 51 -5.50 -13.27 -18.63
N VAL A 52 -4.48 -12.98 -17.82
CA VAL A 52 -4.30 -11.67 -17.20
C VAL A 52 -3.26 -10.92 -18.01
N LYS A 53 -3.64 -9.76 -18.56
CA LYS A 53 -2.72 -8.91 -19.32
C LYS A 53 -2.01 -7.93 -18.38
N PRO A 54 -0.67 -7.84 -18.43
CA PRO A 54 0.05 -6.83 -17.68
C PRO A 54 -0.24 -5.45 -18.26
N VAL A 55 -0.39 -4.48 -17.38
CA VAL A 55 -0.55 -3.06 -17.68
C VAL A 55 0.76 -2.37 -17.33
N VAL A 56 1.38 -1.76 -18.34
CA VAL A 56 2.72 -1.12 -18.23
C VAL A 56 2.77 -0.10 -17.09
N THR A 57 1.70 0.65 -16.88
CA THR A 57 1.60 1.68 -15.83
C THR A 57 1.25 1.14 -14.44
N ARG A 58 0.96 -0.16 -14.30
CA ARG A 58 0.56 -0.79 -13.04
C ARG A 58 1.41 -2.02 -12.77
N TRP A 59 2.57 -1.82 -12.16
CA TRP A 59 3.54 -2.86 -11.83
C TRP A 59 2.98 -4.16 -11.20
N ASN A 60 2.01 -4.08 -10.27
CA ASN A 60 1.36 -5.27 -9.68
C ASN A 60 0.68 -6.20 -10.71
N SER A 61 0.29 -5.66 -11.87
CA SER A 61 -0.33 -6.44 -12.93
C SER A 61 0.64 -7.45 -13.56
N TYR A 62 1.96 -7.20 -13.53
CA TYR A 62 2.95 -8.14 -14.03
C TYR A 62 3.03 -9.38 -13.13
N TYR A 63 3.06 -9.20 -11.81
CA TYR A 63 2.98 -10.34 -10.88
C TYR A 63 1.70 -11.14 -11.11
N ALA A 64 0.55 -10.47 -11.26
CA ALA A 64 -0.73 -11.15 -11.52
C ALA A 64 -0.73 -11.90 -12.86
N ALA A 65 -0.15 -11.32 -13.91
CA ALA A 65 0.01 -11.95 -15.22
C ALA A 65 0.89 -13.20 -15.14
N PHE A 66 2.07 -13.10 -14.50
CA PHE A 66 2.99 -14.23 -14.35
C PHE A 66 2.39 -15.33 -13.49
N LYS A 67 1.74 -15.00 -12.38
CA LYS A 67 1.04 -15.96 -11.52
C LYS A 67 -0.09 -16.69 -12.26
N ARG A 68 -0.86 -15.98 -13.10
CA ARG A 68 -1.88 -16.62 -13.94
C ARG A 68 -1.23 -17.48 -15.03
N ALA A 69 -0.11 -17.05 -15.59
CA ALA A 69 0.59 -17.79 -16.63
C ALA A 69 1.19 -19.09 -16.12
N THR A 70 1.85 -19.08 -14.96
CA THR A 70 2.42 -20.28 -14.32
C THR A 70 1.32 -21.27 -13.93
N GLN A 71 0.17 -20.80 -13.45
CA GLN A 71 -1.02 -21.65 -13.22
C GLN A 71 -1.54 -22.33 -14.50
N LEU A 72 -1.38 -21.69 -15.65
CA LEU A 72 -1.90 -22.14 -16.94
C LEU A 72 -0.78 -22.58 -17.90
N GLN A 73 0.38 -22.96 -17.36
CA GLN A 73 1.60 -23.24 -18.12
C GLN A 73 1.37 -24.20 -19.28
N ALA A 74 0.69 -25.33 -19.04
CA ALA A 74 0.39 -26.31 -20.07
C ALA A 74 -0.46 -25.73 -21.21
N ALA A 75 -1.48 -24.92 -20.88
CA ALA A 75 -2.34 -24.29 -21.89
C ALA A 75 -1.57 -23.25 -22.71
N TYR A 76 -0.67 -22.47 -22.10
CA TYR A 76 0.19 -21.53 -22.83
C TYR A 76 1.16 -22.25 -23.76
N ASN A 77 1.75 -23.36 -23.33
CA ASN A 77 2.64 -24.16 -24.18
C ASN A 77 1.89 -24.73 -25.38
N SER A 78 0.74 -25.38 -25.17
CA SER A 78 -0.06 -25.93 -26.28
C SER A 78 -0.58 -24.83 -27.22
N TYR A 79 -0.95 -23.67 -26.68
CA TYR A 79 -1.34 -22.52 -27.48
C TYR A 79 -0.18 -22.01 -28.35
N ALA A 80 1.01 -21.86 -27.77
CA ALA A 80 2.19 -21.43 -28.52
C ALA A 80 2.54 -22.45 -29.63
N GLU A 81 2.58 -23.74 -29.28
CA GLU A 81 2.86 -24.83 -30.20
C GLU A 81 1.87 -24.88 -31.37
N HIS A 82 0.58 -24.63 -31.13
CA HIS A 82 -0.44 -24.56 -32.17
C HIS A 82 -0.10 -23.51 -33.25
N TYR A 83 0.25 -22.29 -32.84
CA TYR A 83 0.58 -21.21 -33.78
C TYR A 83 1.95 -21.40 -34.43
N ILE A 84 2.94 -21.90 -33.70
CA ILE A 84 4.27 -22.23 -34.24
C ILE A 84 4.15 -23.28 -35.35
N ASN A 85 3.40 -24.36 -35.10
CA ASN A 85 3.20 -25.42 -36.08
C ASN A 85 2.41 -24.95 -37.31
N ALA A 86 1.38 -24.12 -37.11
CA ALA A 86 0.61 -23.53 -38.20
C ALA A 86 1.50 -22.63 -39.08
N LEU A 87 2.27 -21.72 -38.48
CA LEU A 87 3.17 -20.82 -39.21
C LEU A 87 4.29 -21.58 -39.92
N SER A 88 4.89 -22.60 -39.29
CA SER A 88 5.91 -23.44 -39.91
C SER A 88 5.42 -24.14 -41.19
N LEU A 89 4.14 -24.51 -41.24
CA LEU A 89 3.53 -25.06 -42.45
C LEU A 89 3.32 -23.99 -43.53
N GLU A 90 2.94 -22.78 -43.14
CA GLU A 90 2.78 -21.65 -44.07
C GLU A 90 4.12 -21.16 -44.64
N ASP A 91 5.15 -21.02 -43.80
CA ASP A 91 6.51 -20.67 -44.19
C ASP A 91 7.04 -21.69 -45.22
N ARG A 92 6.85 -23.00 -44.98
CA ARG A 92 7.21 -24.05 -45.95
C ARG A 92 6.49 -23.88 -47.29
N ARG A 93 5.20 -23.58 -47.27
CA ARG A 93 4.40 -23.35 -48.50
C ARG A 93 4.84 -22.08 -49.23
N ALA A 94 5.18 -21.02 -48.51
CA ALA A 94 5.68 -19.77 -49.08
C ALA A 94 7.03 -20.00 -49.77
N CYS A 95 7.98 -20.67 -49.10
CA CYS A 95 9.28 -21.04 -49.66
C CYS A 95 9.15 -21.89 -50.92
N GLN A 96 8.28 -22.91 -50.92
CA GLN A 96 8.06 -23.77 -52.10
C GLN A 96 7.51 -23.00 -53.30
N ARG A 97 6.76 -21.92 -53.07
CA ARG A 97 6.16 -21.08 -54.13
C ARG A 97 7.00 -19.87 -54.51
N GLY A 98 8.16 -19.66 -53.86
CA GLY A 98 8.98 -18.46 -54.03
C GLY A 98 8.31 -17.17 -53.52
N ASN A 99 7.35 -17.29 -52.61
CA ASN A 99 6.65 -16.16 -52.01
C ASN A 99 7.40 -15.62 -50.78
N LYS A 100 7.13 -14.36 -50.43
CA LYS A 100 7.57 -13.80 -49.15
C LYS A 100 6.92 -14.56 -47.98
N LEU A 101 7.68 -14.71 -46.90
CA LEU A 101 7.16 -15.30 -45.67
C LEU A 101 6.02 -14.43 -45.10
N PRO A 102 4.96 -15.04 -44.53
CA PRO A 102 3.92 -14.32 -43.81
C PRO A 102 4.49 -13.45 -42.68
N GLU A 103 3.88 -12.30 -42.44
CA GLU A 103 4.21 -11.49 -41.27
C GLU A 103 3.67 -12.18 -40.01
N ALA A 104 4.53 -12.37 -39.01
CA ALA A 104 4.15 -13.01 -37.76
C ALA A 104 5.09 -12.58 -36.62
N PRO A 105 4.63 -12.59 -35.35
CA PRO A 105 5.47 -12.36 -34.18
C PRO A 105 6.68 -13.30 -34.14
N SER A 106 7.81 -12.82 -33.61
CA SER A 106 9.07 -13.57 -33.53
C SER A 106 8.93 -14.90 -32.80
N TRP A 107 8.16 -14.94 -31.71
CA TRP A 107 7.93 -16.16 -30.92
C TRP A 107 7.24 -17.27 -31.71
N MET A 108 6.46 -16.97 -32.75
CA MET A 108 5.84 -18.00 -33.60
C MET A 108 6.84 -18.73 -34.49
N ARG A 109 8.07 -18.20 -34.61
CA ARG A 109 9.21 -18.84 -35.30
C ARG A 109 10.25 -19.38 -34.32
N SER A 110 9.96 -19.40 -33.02
CA SER A 110 10.82 -20.01 -32.00
C SER A 110 10.34 -21.43 -31.66
N THR A 111 10.99 -22.07 -30.69
CA THR A 111 10.59 -23.36 -30.12
C THR A 111 9.54 -23.24 -29.01
N GLY A 112 8.97 -22.04 -28.80
CA GLY A 112 8.10 -21.75 -27.66
C GLY A 112 8.87 -21.64 -26.35
N LEU A 113 8.13 -21.56 -25.23
CA LEU A 113 8.71 -21.50 -23.88
C LEU A 113 9.14 -22.90 -23.42
N THR A 114 10.42 -23.04 -23.11
CA THR A 114 11.03 -24.26 -22.56
C THR A 114 10.83 -24.38 -21.05
N ALA A 115 11.16 -25.54 -20.47
CA ALA A 115 11.13 -25.73 -19.02
C ALA A 115 12.08 -24.76 -18.28
N ALA A 116 13.23 -24.44 -18.88
CA ALA A 116 14.16 -23.45 -18.34
C ALA A 116 13.56 -22.04 -18.36
N ASP A 117 12.86 -21.67 -19.43
CA ASP A 117 12.18 -20.37 -19.54
C ASP A 117 11.11 -20.21 -18.45
N TRP A 118 10.34 -21.27 -18.18
CA TRP A 118 9.36 -21.27 -17.09
C TRP A 118 9.98 -21.21 -15.70
N ALA A 119 11.17 -21.78 -15.51
CA ALA A 119 11.93 -21.61 -14.27
C ALA A 119 12.33 -20.15 -14.08
N VAL A 120 12.84 -19.49 -15.12
CA VAL A 120 13.16 -18.05 -15.09
C VAL A 120 11.91 -17.21 -14.79
N ILE A 121 10.78 -17.48 -15.45
CA ILE A 121 9.51 -16.78 -15.18
C ILE A 121 9.09 -16.91 -13.71
N THR A 122 9.26 -18.10 -13.13
CA THR A 122 8.95 -18.37 -11.72
C THR A 122 9.89 -17.61 -10.79
N GLU A 123 11.19 -17.56 -11.08
CA GLU A 123 12.16 -16.76 -10.32
C GLU A 123 11.78 -15.27 -10.30
N TYR A 124 11.36 -14.72 -11.45
CA TYR A 124 10.88 -13.34 -11.52
C TYR A 124 9.56 -13.13 -10.76
N GLN A 125 8.63 -14.09 -10.81
CA GLN A 125 7.42 -14.05 -10.00
C GLN A 125 7.76 -13.95 -8.51
N ASP A 126 8.72 -14.74 -8.03
CA ASP A 126 9.16 -14.73 -6.64
C ASP A 126 9.85 -13.42 -6.28
N CYS A 127 10.63 -12.82 -7.19
CA CYS A 127 11.22 -11.50 -6.98
C CYS A 127 10.18 -10.37 -6.85
N LEU A 128 9.06 -10.49 -7.57
CA LEU A 128 7.97 -9.52 -7.55
C LEU A 128 7.01 -9.71 -6.36
N GLU A 129 6.99 -10.88 -5.74
CA GLU A 129 6.04 -11.18 -4.66
C GLU A 129 6.16 -10.24 -3.44
N PRO A 130 7.36 -9.97 -2.87
CA PRO A 130 7.49 -9.06 -1.74
C PRO A 130 6.97 -7.65 -2.05
N LEU A 131 7.19 -7.19 -3.28
CA LEU A 131 6.71 -5.90 -3.76
C LEU A 131 5.18 -5.86 -3.86
N LYS A 132 4.58 -6.94 -4.38
CA LYS A 132 3.14 -7.10 -4.47
C LYS A 132 2.49 -7.11 -3.08
N LEU A 133 3.07 -7.85 -2.12
CA LEU A 133 2.60 -7.87 -0.74
C LEU A 133 2.76 -6.52 -0.03
N ALA A 134 3.88 -5.84 -0.22
CA ALA A 134 4.14 -4.50 0.31
C ALA A 134 3.09 -3.50 -0.18
N THR A 135 2.76 -3.57 -1.47
CA THR A 135 1.77 -2.68 -2.09
C THR A 135 0.37 -2.98 -1.61
N GLU A 136 -0.05 -4.25 -1.60
CA GLU A 136 -1.36 -4.63 -1.03
C GLU A 136 -1.49 -4.17 0.43
N LYS A 137 -0.40 -4.20 1.19
CA LYS A 137 -0.38 -3.72 2.57
C LYS A 137 -0.52 -2.20 2.68
N LEU A 138 0.22 -1.42 1.89
CA LEU A 138 0.22 0.05 1.96
C LEU A 138 -0.91 0.72 1.14
N GLU A 139 -1.58 -0.02 0.27
CA GLU A 139 -2.76 0.45 -0.43
C GLU A 139 -4.05 0.02 0.29
N GLY A 140 -4.04 -1.04 1.10
CA GLY A 140 -5.25 -1.58 1.72
C GLY A 140 -6.01 -0.58 2.62
N ARG A 141 -7.30 -0.83 2.84
CA ARG A 141 -8.16 -0.02 3.73
C ARG A 141 -8.72 -0.92 4.83
N GLY A 142 -7.94 -1.13 5.90
CA GLY A 142 -8.36 -1.96 7.03
C GLY A 142 -9.33 -1.25 7.96
N LYS A 143 -10.27 -2.00 8.54
CA LYS A 143 -11.25 -1.48 9.52
C LYS A 143 -10.63 -1.04 10.86
N ALA A 144 -9.42 -1.49 11.17
CA ALA A 144 -8.74 -1.26 12.44
C ALA A 144 -7.64 -0.16 12.38
N GLY A 145 -7.66 0.70 11.36
CA GLY A 145 -6.59 1.68 11.14
C GLY A 145 -5.27 1.05 10.69
N LYS A 146 -5.34 -0.17 10.14
CA LYS A 146 -4.23 -0.93 9.56
C LYS A 146 -4.41 -0.97 8.05
N TYR A 147 -3.31 -1.26 7.34
CA TYR A 147 -3.23 -1.19 5.90
C TYR A 147 -3.34 0.25 5.41
N GLY A 148 -2.29 0.71 4.73
CA GLY A 148 -2.15 2.11 4.29
C GLY A 148 -1.85 3.12 5.40
N ALA A 149 -1.46 2.66 6.59
CA ALA A 149 -1.13 3.55 7.70
C ALA A 149 0.37 3.92 7.69
N ILE A 150 0.70 5.18 8.00
CA ILE A 150 2.08 5.69 7.93
C ILE A 150 3.07 4.88 8.77
N TYR A 151 2.64 4.36 9.92
CA TYR A 151 3.47 3.56 10.83
C TYR A 151 3.89 2.20 10.26
N GLU A 152 3.26 1.74 9.17
CA GLU A 152 3.64 0.49 8.48
C GLU A 152 4.74 0.72 7.44
N THR A 153 5.03 1.99 7.08
CA THR A 153 5.93 2.32 5.97
C THR A 153 7.35 1.81 6.21
N ILE A 154 7.96 2.13 7.36
CA ILE A 154 9.32 1.68 7.70
C ILE A 154 9.40 0.14 7.71
N PRO A 155 8.54 -0.59 8.45
CA PRO A 155 8.55 -2.06 8.43
C PRO A 155 8.38 -2.68 7.04
N VAL A 156 7.54 -2.08 6.19
CA VAL A 156 7.31 -2.59 4.83
C VAL A 156 8.55 -2.41 3.94
N PHE A 157 9.23 -1.27 4.02
CA PHE A 157 10.49 -1.07 3.29
C PHE A 157 11.60 -2.02 3.78
N GLU A 158 11.76 -2.18 5.09
CA GLU A 158 12.72 -3.13 5.68
C GLU A 158 12.44 -4.57 5.20
N TYR A 159 11.16 -4.98 5.15
CA TYR A 159 10.76 -6.27 4.59
C TYR A 159 11.16 -6.42 3.11
N VAL A 160 10.88 -5.42 2.28
CA VAL A 160 11.21 -5.45 0.84
C VAL A 160 12.72 -5.50 0.62
N LEU A 161 13.48 -4.66 1.32
CA LEU A 161 14.94 -4.62 1.23
C LEU A 161 15.54 -5.97 1.66
N GLY A 162 15.13 -6.49 2.81
CA GLY A 162 15.58 -7.80 3.30
C GLY A 162 15.22 -8.94 2.34
N ALA A 163 14.03 -8.92 1.73
CA ALA A 163 13.61 -9.93 0.77
C ALA A 163 14.41 -9.89 -0.55
N LEU A 164 14.82 -8.70 -1.00
CA LEU A 164 15.69 -8.52 -2.17
C LEU A 164 17.14 -8.90 -1.86
N GLU A 165 17.67 -8.54 -0.68
CA GLU A 165 19.00 -8.94 -0.22
C GLU A 165 19.10 -10.46 -0.10
N ALA A 166 18.14 -11.09 0.58
CA ALA A 166 18.12 -12.54 0.77
C ALA A 166 18.18 -13.30 -0.58
N ARG A 167 17.50 -12.79 -1.61
CA ARG A 167 17.57 -13.36 -2.97
C ARG A 167 18.90 -13.09 -3.65
N THR A 168 19.48 -11.90 -3.44
CA THR A 168 20.76 -11.51 -4.03
C THR A 168 21.91 -12.37 -3.50
N ARG A 169 21.86 -12.82 -2.23
CA ARG A 169 22.89 -13.66 -1.60
C ARG A 169 23.23 -14.93 -2.38
N SER A 170 22.25 -15.56 -3.03
CA SER A 170 22.45 -16.77 -3.83
C SER A 170 23.37 -16.56 -5.04
N TYR A 171 23.57 -15.31 -5.46
CA TYR A 171 24.35 -14.95 -6.64
C TYR A 171 25.70 -14.30 -6.29
N GLU A 172 25.97 -13.97 -5.02
CA GLU A 172 27.19 -13.25 -4.61
C GLU A 172 28.48 -14.01 -4.89
N GLN A 173 28.42 -15.34 -4.91
CA GLN A 173 29.57 -16.23 -5.13
C GLN A 173 29.61 -16.80 -6.56
N VAL A 174 28.68 -16.37 -7.44
CA VAL A 174 28.63 -16.84 -8.82
C VAL A 174 29.59 -16.00 -9.65
N ASP A 175 30.54 -16.66 -10.31
CA ASP A 175 31.38 -16.01 -11.33
C ASP A 175 30.64 -16.01 -12.68
N PHE A 176 30.24 -14.83 -13.13
CA PHE A 176 29.51 -14.63 -14.39
C PHE A 176 30.42 -14.39 -15.60
N ASN A 177 31.75 -14.38 -15.41
CA ASN A 177 32.71 -14.12 -16.49
C ASN A 177 32.97 -15.30 -17.45
N PRO A 178 32.92 -16.58 -17.01
CA PRO A 178 33.16 -17.71 -17.90
C PRO A 178 32.13 -17.80 -19.05
N PRO A 179 32.50 -18.34 -20.23
CA PRO A 179 31.58 -18.47 -21.38
C PRO A 179 30.35 -19.35 -21.10
N ASP A 180 30.48 -20.30 -20.18
CA ASP A 180 29.43 -21.25 -19.80
C ASP A 180 28.69 -20.82 -18.49
N ALA A 181 28.90 -19.58 -18.05
CA ALA A 181 28.27 -19.07 -16.84
C ALA A 181 26.75 -18.88 -17.02
N PRO A 182 25.95 -18.99 -15.94
CA PRO A 182 24.53 -18.65 -16.00
C PRO A 182 24.33 -17.17 -16.38
N GLU A 183 23.18 -16.82 -16.95
CA GLU A 183 22.86 -15.43 -17.25
C GLU A 183 22.88 -14.55 -15.99
N ASP A 184 23.54 -13.39 -16.05
CA ASP A 184 23.68 -12.46 -14.92
C ASP A 184 22.48 -11.51 -14.75
N HIS A 185 21.53 -11.55 -15.69
CA HIS A 185 20.49 -10.53 -15.83
C HIS A 185 19.60 -10.41 -14.59
N LEU A 186 19.24 -11.54 -13.98
CA LEU A 186 18.43 -11.55 -12.76
C LEU A 186 19.20 -10.92 -11.59
N PHE A 187 20.47 -11.25 -11.42
CA PHE A 187 21.33 -10.66 -10.39
C PHE A 187 21.48 -9.15 -10.57
N VAL A 188 21.76 -8.69 -11.79
CA VAL A 188 21.84 -7.27 -12.13
C VAL A 188 20.51 -6.56 -11.83
N ASN A 189 19.39 -7.17 -12.21
CA ASN A 189 18.06 -6.61 -11.97
C ASN A 189 17.69 -6.55 -10.48
N LEU A 190 18.04 -7.57 -9.70
CA LEU A 190 17.84 -7.60 -8.24
C LEU A 190 18.61 -6.47 -7.54
N ARG A 191 19.88 -6.26 -7.91
CA ARG A 191 20.67 -5.14 -7.37
C ARG A 191 20.09 -3.79 -7.74
N ALA A 192 19.62 -3.64 -8.97
CA ALA A 192 18.94 -2.41 -9.40
C ALA A 192 17.62 -2.18 -8.64
N ALA A 193 16.84 -3.24 -8.41
CA ALA A 193 15.61 -3.18 -7.63
C ALA A 193 15.88 -2.80 -6.16
N TRP A 194 16.88 -3.43 -5.53
CA TRP A 194 17.30 -3.10 -4.18
C TRP A 194 17.77 -1.66 -4.07
N SER A 195 18.65 -1.21 -4.98
CA SER A 195 19.14 0.18 -5.00
C SER A 195 17.97 1.17 -5.11
N LYS A 196 16.99 0.87 -5.95
CA LYS A 196 15.81 1.72 -6.11
C LYS A 196 14.92 1.75 -4.87
N ALA A 197 14.71 0.60 -4.23
CA ALA A 197 13.97 0.53 -2.97
C ALA A 197 14.69 1.30 -1.86
N ASN A 198 16.01 1.17 -1.77
CA ASN A 198 16.84 1.87 -0.79
C ASN A 198 16.83 3.39 -1.01
N ASP A 199 16.85 3.86 -2.27
CA ASP A 199 16.70 5.28 -2.58
C ASP A 199 15.39 5.87 -2.04
N TYR A 200 14.30 5.11 -2.04
CA TYR A 200 13.03 5.54 -1.48
C TYR A 200 12.99 5.39 0.03
N TYR A 201 13.60 4.35 0.57
CA TYR A 201 13.74 4.17 2.02
C TYR A 201 14.48 5.36 2.65
N ASN A 202 15.60 5.79 2.05
CA ASN A 202 16.35 6.96 2.49
C ASN A 202 15.57 8.28 2.36
N LYS A 203 14.50 8.34 1.54
CA LYS A 203 13.63 9.53 1.47
C LYS A 203 12.70 9.63 2.67
N LEU A 204 12.48 8.56 3.42
CA LEU A 204 11.67 8.61 4.65
C LEU A 204 12.29 9.58 5.66
N ASP A 205 13.63 9.69 5.68
CA ASP A 205 14.36 10.64 6.54
C ASP A 205 14.03 12.12 6.27
N ARG A 206 13.39 12.44 5.14
CA ARG A 206 12.94 13.80 4.83
C ARG A 206 11.83 14.29 5.75
N SER A 207 11.14 13.37 6.45
CA SER A 207 10.10 13.71 7.41
C SER A 207 10.22 12.85 8.66
N PRO A 208 10.30 13.47 9.86
CA PRO A 208 10.30 12.72 11.11
C PRO A 208 8.97 11.99 11.37
N ALA A 209 7.92 12.27 10.59
CA ALA A 209 6.60 11.66 10.77
C ALA A 209 6.61 10.13 10.62
N TYR A 210 7.42 9.56 9.71
CA TYR A 210 7.49 8.10 9.53
C TYR A 210 8.06 7.40 10.76
N TYR A 211 9.16 7.95 11.30
CA TYR A 211 9.77 7.44 12.51
C TYR A 211 8.85 7.67 13.72
N ALA A 212 8.29 8.87 13.86
CA ALA A 212 7.36 9.20 14.93
C ALA A 212 6.14 8.27 14.96
N ALA A 213 5.53 8.01 13.81
CA ALA A 213 4.39 7.11 13.70
C ALA A 213 4.73 5.69 14.16
N THR A 214 5.91 5.19 13.77
CA THR A 214 6.38 3.86 14.14
C THR A 214 6.60 3.79 15.66
N CYS A 215 7.28 4.77 16.26
CA CYS A 215 7.55 4.81 17.70
C CYS A 215 6.30 5.04 18.57
N LEU A 216 5.30 5.76 18.07
CA LEU A 216 4.05 6.02 18.79
C LEU A 216 3.02 4.89 18.65
N HIS A 217 3.28 3.90 17.80
CA HIS A 217 2.41 2.74 17.66
C HIS A 217 2.69 1.74 18.81
N PRO A 218 1.69 1.33 19.62
CA PRO A 218 1.94 0.52 20.82
C PRO A 218 2.56 -0.86 20.58
N TYR A 219 2.43 -1.42 19.37
CA TYR A 219 3.08 -2.67 18.96
C TYR A 219 4.44 -2.46 18.27
N TYR A 220 4.70 -1.27 17.71
CA TYR A 220 5.99 -0.97 17.05
C TYR A 220 6.88 -0.06 17.90
N LYS A 221 6.53 0.06 19.19
CA LYS A 221 7.15 0.94 20.17
C LYS A 221 8.68 0.85 20.17
N TYR A 222 9.21 -0.38 20.05
CA TYR A 222 10.65 -0.66 20.00
C TYR A 222 11.13 -1.17 18.64
N TYR A 223 10.29 -1.08 17.60
CA TYR A 223 10.58 -1.66 16.28
C TYR A 223 11.90 -1.11 15.71
N CYS A 224 12.04 0.22 15.62
CA CYS A 224 13.25 0.83 15.07
C CYS A 224 14.49 0.53 15.92
N GLU A 225 14.38 0.50 17.25
CA GLU A 225 15.50 0.17 18.14
C GLU A 225 16.00 -1.26 17.92
N ASN A 226 15.06 -2.20 17.71
CA ASN A 226 15.38 -3.59 17.44
C ASN A 226 15.91 -3.79 16.01
N SER A 227 15.30 -3.15 15.02
CA SER A 227 15.67 -3.27 13.60
C SER A 227 16.98 -2.58 13.25
N TRP A 228 17.35 -1.52 13.98
CA TRP A 228 18.55 -0.70 13.72
C TRP A 228 19.62 -0.89 14.80
N VAL A 229 19.66 -2.05 15.45
CA VAL A 229 20.64 -2.36 16.51
C VAL A 229 22.09 -2.13 16.07
N ASP A 230 22.40 -2.41 14.80
CA ASP A 230 23.74 -2.26 14.23
C ASP A 230 23.99 -0.85 13.65
N LYS A 231 23.04 0.08 13.78
CA LYS A 231 23.05 1.42 13.16
C LYS A 231 22.67 2.51 14.16
N PRO A 232 23.44 2.70 15.25
CA PRO A 232 23.12 3.64 16.32
C PRO A 232 23.03 5.11 15.85
N GLU A 233 23.74 5.47 14.80
CA GLU A 233 23.70 6.80 14.19
C GLU A 233 22.35 7.09 13.52
N TRP A 234 21.68 6.08 12.96
CA TRP A 234 20.32 6.21 12.40
C TRP A 234 19.32 6.53 13.50
N LEU A 235 19.36 5.77 14.60
CA LEU A 235 18.53 6.00 15.77
C LEU A 235 18.75 7.39 16.37
N THR A 236 20.01 7.84 16.44
CA THR A 236 20.34 9.16 16.98
C THR A 236 19.73 10.27 16.12
N SER A 237 19.91 10.19 14.80
CA SER A 237 19.38 11.17 13.85
C SER A 237 17.85 11.22 13.85
N ALA A 238 17.21 10.05 13.77
CA ALA A 238 15.75 9.93 13.75
C ALA A 238 15.11 10.43 15.06
N ASN A 239 15.71 10.09 16.22
CA ASN A 239 15.27 10.59 17.51
C ASN A 239 15.40 12.12 17.63
N ALA A 240 16.46 12.73 17.07
CA ALA A 240 16.59 14.18 17.09
C ALA A 240 15.42 14.85 16.35
N GLY A 241 15.04 14.34 15.18
CA GLY A 241 13.87 14.81 14.43
C GLY A 241 12.54 14.56 15.15
N PHE A 242 12.38 13.38 15.76
CA PHE A 242 11.22 13.05 16.59
C PHE A 242 11.06 14.04 17.75
N LEU A 243 12.13 14.26 18.51
CA LEU A 243 12.12 15.15 19.66
C LEU A 243 11.82 16.59 19.23
N GLN A 244 12.41 17.07 18.14
CA GLN A 244 12.10 18.39 17.60
C GLN A 244 10.61 18.54 17.25
N LEU A 245 10.02 17.53 16.60
CA LEU A 245 8.59 17.53 16.28
C LEU A 245 7.75 17.49 17.57
N TRP A 246 8.08 16.61 18.51
CA TRP A 246 7.41 16.47 19.79
C TRP A 246 7.42 17.77 20.61
N GLN A 247 8.51 18.54 20.60
CA GLN A 247 8.58 19.83 21.30
C GLN A 247 7.49 20.82 20.87
N SER A 248 7.01 20.76 19.62
CA SER A 248 5.94 21.64 19.14
C SER A 248 4.57 21.36 19.78
N TYR A 249 4.37 20.15 20.30
CA TYR A 249 3.13 19.71 20.96
C TYR A 249 3.15 19.91 22.47
N LYS A 250 4.32 20.16 23.06
CA LYS A 250 4.41 20.42 24.49
C LYS A 250 3.74 21.73 24.84
N PRO A 251 3.15 21.86 26.04
CA PRO A 251 2.59 23.13 26.49
C PRO A 251 3.67 24.21 26.41
N GLN A 252 3.46 25.20 25.55
CA GLN A 252 4.25 26.43 25.57
C GLN A 252 4.16 26.96 27.01
N ARG A 253 5.30 27.08 27.70
CA ARG A 253 5.33 27.69 29.04
C ARG A 253 4.91 29.16 28.91
N THR A 254 3.61 29.43 28.91
CA THR A 254 3.11 30.77 29.17
C THR A 254 3.50 31.08 30.60
N ARG A 255 4.49 31.97 30.76
CA ARG A 255 4.84 32.57 32.05
C ARG A 255 3.53 32.97 32.73
N PRO A 256 3.17 32.38 33.89
CA PRO A 256 1.91 32.75 34.51
C PRO A 256 1.92 34.26 34.73
N PRO A 257 0.84 34.99 34.39
CA PRO A 257 0.75 36.38 34.82
C PRO A 257 0.93 36.37 36.33
N SER A 258 1.86 37.19 36.80
CA SER A 258 2.18 37.33 38.22
C SER A 258 0.96 37.89 38.95
N GLN A 259 0.00 37.03 39.27
CA GLN A 259 -1.15 37.38 40.09
C GLN A 259 -0.74 37.30 41.55
N THR A 260 0.01 38.30 41.99
CA THR A 260 0.03 38.71 43.39
C THR A 260 -1.31 39.34 43.72
N THR A 261 -2.30 38.53 44.07
CA THR A 261 -3.41 38.96 44.93
C THR A 261 -3.54 37.96 46.07
N ALA A 262 -2.85 38.25 47.16
CA ALA A 262 -3.06 37.55 48.43
C ALA A 262 -4.51 37.80 48.88
N LYS A 263 -5.36 36.78 48.80
CA LYS A 263 -6.65 36.79 49.51
C LYS A 263 -6.48 36.34 50.96
N PRO A 264 -7.33 36.81 51.89
CA PRO A 264 -7.15 36.60 53.31
C PRO A 264 -7.25 35.12 53.67
N ARG A 265 -6.31 34.66 54.49
CA ARG A 265 -6.25 33.32 55.07
C ARG A 265 -7.48 33.08 55.95
N HIS A 266 -8.25 32.04 55.66
CA HIS A 266 -9.02 31.33 56.68
C HIS A 266 -8.28 30.01 56.92
N GLY A 267 -7.87 29.77 58.16
CA GLY A 267 -7.03 28.65 58.55
C GLY A 267 -7.84 27.39 58.86
N GLY A 268 -8.62 26.91 57.89
CA GLY A 268 -9.36 25.65 58.03
C GLY A 268 -8.47 24.42 57.81
N ILE A 269 -8.83 23.30 58.42
CA ILE A 269 -8.17 22.00 58.20
C ILE A 269 -8.18 21.64 56.71
N ASP A 270 -9.28 21.91 56.00
CA ASP A 270 -9.41 21.64 54.55
C ASP A 270 -8.47 22.51 53.70
N ASP A 271 -8.13 23.72 54.14
CA ASP A 271 -7.17 24.58 53.44
C ASP A 271 -5.74 24.08 53.60
N VAL A 272 -5.41 23.54 54.79
CA VAL A 272 -4.11 22.92 55.07
C VAL A 272 -3.97 21.60 54.29
N ILE A 273 -5.01 20.75 54.31
CA ILE A 273 -5.06 19.53 53.49
C ILE A 273 -4.93 19.89 52.01
N GLY A 274 -5.72 20.85 51.54
CA GLY A 274 -5.66 21.33 50.16
C GLY A 274 -4.31 21.94 49.80
N ALA A 275 -3.61 22.59 50.74
CA ALA A 275 -2.26 23.12 50.52
C ALA A 275 -1.20 22.00 50.44
N LEU A 276 -1.29 20.97 51.28
CA LEU A 276 -0.41 19.79 51.21
C LEU A 276 -0.65 18.98 49.93
N VAL A 277 -1.91 18.77 49.54
CA VAL A 277 -2.27 18.10 48.28
C VAL A 277 -1.75 18.90 47.08
N ARG A 278 -1.92 20.23 47.07
CA ARG A 278 -1.38 21.12 46.00
C ARG A 278 0.13 21.14 45.98
N ARG A 279 0.80 21.11 47.14
CA ARG A 279 2.26 21.06 47.24
C ARG A 279 2.83 19.77 46.65
N ASN A 280 2.23 18.63 46.97
CA ASN A 280 2.58 17.35 46.35
C ASN A 280 2.27 17.34 44.85
N LYS A 281 1.11 17.84 44.43
CA LYS A 281 0.75 17.92 43.01
C LYS A 281 1.72 18.80 42.21
N ALA A 282 2.08 19.97 42.73
CA ALA A 282 3.04 20.88 42.10
C ALA A 282 4.49 20.34 42.11
N GLN A 283 4.90 19.64 43.17
CA GLN A 283 6.21 18.95 43.21
C GLN A 283 6.26 17.75 42.25
N VAL A 284 5.17 17.01 42.09
CA VAL A 284 5.04 15.89 41.14
C VAL A 284 4.96 16.38 39.70
N GLU A 285 4.23 17.46 39.42
CA GLU A 285 4.16 18.09 38.10
C GLU A 285 5.49 18.75 37.71
N ALA A 286 6.26 19.31 38.66
CA ALA A 286 7.59 19.85 38.42
C ALA A 286 8.69 18.78 38.29
N ALA A 287 8.49 17.61 38.88
CA ALA A 287 9.38 16.45 38.79
C ALA A 287 8.97 15.47 37.66
N HIS A 288 7.90 15.75 36.93
CA HIS A 288 7.39 14.81 35.95
C HIS A 288 8.33 14.71 34.75
N ASP A 289 8.86 13.51 34.53
CA ASP A 289 9.40 13.07 33.25
C ASP A 289 8.46 13.48 32.12
N ASP A 290 9.06 13.82 31.00
CA ASP A 290 8.37 14.13 29.75
C ASP A 290 7.25 13.11 29.44
N GLU A 291 6.09 13.53 28.92
CA GLU A 291 4.95 12.62 28.68
C GLU A 291 5.35 11.41 27.83
N TYR A 292 6.22 11.62 26.84
CA TYR A 292 6.73 10.54 25.98
C TYR A 292 7.53 9.52 26.78
N GLU A 293 8.48 9.96 27.62
CA GLU A 293 9.29 9.05 28.44
C GLU A 293 8.44 8.30 29.46
N ARG A 294 7.42 8.94 30.05
CA ARG A 294 6.48 8.28 30.95
C ARG A 294 5.67 7.21 30.23
N TRP A 295 5.12 7.51 29.06
CA TRP A 295 4.42 6.52 28.24
C TRP A 295 5.37 5.39 27.82
N ARG A 296 6.58 5.74 27.40
CA ARG A 296 7.58 4.79 26.92
C ARG A 296 8.00 3.80 28.01
N THR A 297 8.11 4.24 29.26
CA THR A 297 8.56 3.41 30.39
C THR A 297 7.43 2.72 31.15
N GLN A 298 6.24 3.32 31.23
CA GLN A 298 5.16 2.84 32.11
C GLN A 298 4.06 2.07 31.39
N GLU A 299 3.81 2.34 30.10
CA GLU A 299 2.79 1.61 29.34
C GLU A 299 3.39 0.35 28.71
N PRO A 300 2.72 -0.82 28.83
CA PRO A 300 3.19 -2.04 28.20
C PRO A 300 3.11 -1.97 26.68
N GLU A 301 4.00 -2.71 26.01
CA GLU A 301 3.91 -2.97 24.58
C GLU A 301 2.68 -3.86 24.29
N TRP A 302 2.07 -3.68 23.11
CA TRP A 302 1.02 -4.59 22.67
C TRP A 302 1.55 -5.98 22.35
N THR A 303 0.75 -7.01 22.65
CA THR A 303 1.03 -8.36 22.17
C THR A 303 0.66 -8.51 20.70
N SER A 304 1.19 -9.56 20.06
CA SER A 304 0.80 -9.90 18.69
C SER A 304 -0.70 -10.17 18.56
N GLU A 305 -1.35 -10.75 19.58
CA GLU A 305 -2.81 -10.95 19.55
C GLU A 305 -3.56 -9.61 19.56
N GLN A 306 -3.13 -8.65 20.39
CA GLN A 306 -3.72 -7.31 20.42
C GLN A 306 -3.54 -6.61 19.07
N TYR A 307 -2.34 -6.71 18.50
CA TYR A 307 -2.06 -6.17 17.17
C TYR A 307 -2.84 -6.89 16.06
N LEU A 308 -3.12 -8.18 16.13
CA LEU A 308 -3.87 -8.90 15.10
C LEU A 308 -5.39 -8.73 15.24
N SER A 309 -5.88 -8.51 16.47
CA SER A 309 -7.28 -8.19 16.77
C SER A 309 -7.71 -6.79 16.27
N ASP A 310 -8.91 -6.31 16.61
CA ASP A 310 -9.38 -4.95 16.27
C ASP A 310 -8.68 -3.81 17.05
N GLY A 311 -7.45 -4.04 17.52
CA GLY A 311 -6.59 -3.02 18.11
C GLY A 311 -6.35 -1.87 17.14
N HIS A 312 -6.90 -0.71 17.46
CA HIS A 312 -6.80 0.50 16.65
C HIS A 312 -5.93 1.53 17.41
N PRO A 313 -4.74 1.88 16.91
CA PRO A 313 -3.78 2.68 17.67
C PRO A 313 -4.32 4.09 17.99
N VAL A 314 -5.09 4.70 17.10
CA VAL A 314 -5.80 5.96 17.39
C VAL A 314 -6.80 5.81 18.54
N LYS A 315 -7.58 4.73 18.61
CA LYS A 315 -8.52 4.50 19.74
C LYS A 315 -7.78 4.35 21.06
N TYR A 316 -6.62 3.68 21.04
CA TYR A 316 -5.75 3.58 22.20
C TYR A 316 -5.29 4.96 22.70
N TRP A 317 -4.82 5.82 21.80
CA TRP A 317 -4.42 7.18 22.18
C TRP A 317 -5.58 8.05 22.64
N ILE A 318 -6.79 7.88 22.07
CA ILE A 318 -8.01 8.56 22.57
C ILE A 318 -8.30 8.16 24.02
N GLN A 319 -8.16 6.88 24.37
CA GLN A 319 -8.38 6.39 25.74
C GLN A 319 -7.34 6.94 26.73
N LEU A 320 -6.12 7.19 26.27
CA LEU A 320 -5.03 7.73 27.08
C LEU A 320 -5.00 9.26 27.18
N ARG A 321 -5.92 9.97 26.51
CA ARG A 321 -5.92 11.44 26.46
C ARG A 321 -5.98 12.12 27.83
N SER A 322 -6.63 11.51 28.82
CA SER A 322 -6.68 12.04 30.18
C SER A 322 -5.36 11.88 30.94
N LYS A 323 -4.56 10.87 30.60
CA LYS A 323 -3.27 10.55 31.22
C LYS A 323 -2.10 11.26 30.53
N TYR A 324 -2.13 11.35 29.21
CA TYR A 324 -1.10 11.96 28.36
C TYR A 324 -1.73 12.93 27.35
N PRO A 325 -2.23 14.10 27.78
CA PRO A 325 -3.03 14.98 26.94
C PRO A 325 -2.27 15.51 25.72
N CYS A 326 -0.99 15.87 25.87
CA CYS A 326 -0.21 16.43 24.77
C CYS A 326 0.31 15.33 23.85
N LEU A 327 0.78 14.21 24.42
CA LEU A 327 1.29 13.09 23.66
C LEU A 327 0.20 12.38 22.87
N SER A 328 -1.00 12.25 23.44
CA SER A 328 -2.14 11.65 22.73
C SER A 328 -2.55 12.51 21.53
N GLN A 329 -2.52 13.83 21.65
CA GLN A 329 -2.77 14.73 20.51
C GLN A 329 -1.70 14.52 19.43
N PHE A 330 -0.42 14.54 19.81
CA PHE A 330 0.69 14.30 18.89
C PHE A 330 0.57 12.96 18.17
N ALA A 331 0.28 11.88 18.91
CA ALA A 331 0.15 10.55 18.34
C ALA A 331 -1.05 10.42 17.41
N ILE A 332 -2.20 11.01 17.74
CA ILE A 332 -3.38 11.00 16.86
C ILE A 332 -3.07 11.74 15.55
N ASP A 333 -2.47 12.93 15.63
CA ASP A 333 -2.15 13.74 14.45
C ASP A 333 -1.15 13.03 13.52
N ILE A 334 -0.18 12.31 14.08
CA ILE A 334 0.80 11.55 13.29
C ILE A 334 0.23 10.24 12.75
N LEU A 335 -0.47 9.45 13.58
CA LEU A 335 -0.95 8.12 13.19
C LEU A 335 -2.12 8.16 12.19
N THR A 336 -2.78 9.31 12.05
CA THR A 336 -3.86 9.51 11.07
C THR A 336 -3.36 9.96 9.69
N ILE A 337 -2.06 10.20 9.53
CA ILE A 337 -1.46 10.48 8.22
C ILE A 337 -1.53 9.20 7.36
N PRO A 338 -2.12 9.25 6.16
CA PRO A 338 -2.12 8.10 5.25
C PRO A 338 -0.70 7.85 4.69
N ALA A 339 -0.33 6.58 4.53
CA ALA A 339 0.96 6.22 3.93
C ALA A 339 1.01 6.47 2.42
N SER A 340 -0.15 6.46 1.75
CA SER A 340 -0.27 6.57 0.30
C SER A 340 -1.48 7.41 -0.12
N SER A 341 -1.47 7.89 -1.36
CA SER A 341 -2.59 8.57 -2.01
C SER A 341 -3.70 7.62 -2.46
N CYS A 342 -3.58 6.31 -2.20
CA CYS A 342 -4.47 5.31 -2.79
C CYS A 342 -5.91 5.42 -2.28
N ASP A 343 -6.13 5.91 -1.07
CA ASP A 343 -7.48 6.23 -0.60
C ASP A 343 -8.12 7.36 -1.43
N CYS A 344 -7.34 8.37 -1.83
CA CYS A 344 -7.80 9.40 -2.75
C CYS A 344 -8.00 8.84 -4.16
N GLU A 345 -7.12 7.97 -4.67
CA GLU A 345 -7.27 7.35 -5.99
C GLU A 345 -8.53 6.48 -6.09
N ARG A 346 -8.85 5.74 -5.02
CA ARG A 346 -10.12 5.00 -4.91
C ARG A 346 -11.31 5.93 -4.88
N LEU A 347 -11.22 7.03 -4.13
CA LEU A 347 -12.24 8.06 -4.12
C LEU A 347 -12.52 8.55 -5.54
N PHE A 348 -11.47 8.89 -6.29
CA PHE A 348 -11.60 9.34 -7.67
C PHE A 348 -12.11 8.25 -8.62
N SER A 349 -11.73 6.98 -8.39
CA SER A 349 -12.23 5.85 -9.18
C SER A 349 -13.73 5.62 -8.96
N GLU A 350 -14.18 5.66 -7.70
CA GLU A 350 -15.61 5.59 -7.35
C GLU A 350 -16.43 6.74 -7.97
N LEU A 351 -15.83 7.94 -8.05
CA LEU A 351 -16.44 9.09 -8.70
C LEU A 351 -16.43 8.96 -10.23
N GLY A 352 -15.40 8.34 -10.81
CA GLY A 352 -15.32 8.04 -12.24
C GLY A 352 -16.50 7.20 -12.71
N ASP A 353 -16.84 6.13 -11.99
CA ASP A 353 -18.02 5.30 -12.27
C ASP A 353 -19.34 6.10 -12.18
N LEU A 354 -19.39 7.09 -11.29
CA LEU A 354 -20.56 7.97 -11.12
C LEU A 354 -20.69 9.00 -12.27
N LEU A 355 -19.58 9.33 -12.93
CA LEU A 355 -19.48 10.28 -14.05
C LEU A 355 -19.52 9.61 -15.44
N GLU A 356 -19.47 8.27 -15.52
CA GLU A 356 -19.62 7.49 -16.74
C GLU A 356 -21.02 7.69 -17.41
N PRO A 357 -21.20 7.42 -18.73
CA PRO A 357 -21.74 8.35 -19.72
C PRO A 357 -23.16 8.93 -19.55
N ARG A 358 -23.92 8.52 -18.53
CA ARG A 358 -25.34 8.85 -18.35
C ARG A 358 -25.63 10.07 -17.46
N ARG A 359 -24.64 10.75 -16.87
CA ARG A 359 -24.87 12.00 -16.10
C ARG A 359 -23.79 13.06 -16.39
N ARG A 360 -23.90 13.75 -17.53
CA ARG A 360 -22.95 14.81 -17.97
C ARG A 360 -23.16 16.18 -17.32
N ALA A 361 -23.83 16.27 -16.16
CA ALA A 361 -24.24 17.58 -15.62
C ALA A 361 -24.19 17.68 -14.10
N LEU A 362 -23.36 16.86 -13.42
CA LEU A 362 -23.12 17.01 -11.98
C LEU A 362 -22.03 18.06 -11.73
N GLY A 363 -22.35 19.11 -10.99
CA GLY A 363 -21.39 20.13 -10.54
C GLY A 363 -20.35 19.54 -9.56
N SER A 364 -19.17 20.17 -9.46
CA SER A 364 -18.08 19.73 -8.56
C SER A 364 -18.50 19.73 -7.09
N GLU A 365 -19.32 20.70 -6.71
CA GLU A 365 -19.79 20.95 -5.36
C GLU A 365 -20.77 19.86 -4.92
N LEU A 366 -21.75 19.55 -5.79
CA LEU A 366 -22.71 18.47 -5.54
C LEU A 366 -22.03 17.10 -5.54
N LEU A 367 -21.03 16.90 -6.41
CA LEU A 367 -20.21 15.68 -6.42
C LEU A 367 -19.46 15.49 -5.09
N ALA A 368 -18.86 16.56 -4.56
CA ALA A 368 -18.18 16.54 -3.27
C ALA A 368 -19.16 16.24 -2.11
N ALA A 369 -20.32 16.90 -2.09
CA ALA A 369 -21.36 16.68 -1.08
C ALA A 369 -21.89 15.23 -1.09
N LEU A 370 -22.19 14.69 -2.28
CA LEU A 370 -22.61 13.28 -2.44
C LEU A 370 -21.58 12.31 -1.89
N GLN A 371 -20.29 12.57 -2.16
CA GLN A 371 -19.22 11.70 -1.70
C GLN A 371 -19.00 11.80 -0.18
N LEU A 372 -19.13 12.98 0.42
CA LEU A 372 -19.11 13.16 1.87
C LEU A 372 -20.24 12.39 2.55
N VAL A 373 -21.48 12.54 2.07
CA VAL A 373 -22.64 11.82 2.61
C VAL A 373 -22.44 10.30 2.48
N ARG A 374 -21.94 9.83 1.34
CA ARG A 374 -21.64 8.40 1.14
C ARG A 374 -20.58 7.90 2.11
N SER A 375 -19.53 8.70 2.35
CA SER A 375 -18.48 8.40 3.32
C SER A 375 -19.03 8.32 4.75
N TRP A 376 -19.85 9.29 5.16
CA TRP A 376 -20.48 9.32 6.48
C TRP A 376 -21.43 8.15 6.71
N ARG A 377 -22.27 7.80 5.73
CA ARG A 377 -23.11 6.58 5.81
C ARG A 377 -22.27 5.33 5.97
N ARG A 378 -21.19 5.16 5.18
CA ARG A 378 -20.27 4.01 5.34
C ARG A 378 -19.62 3.96 6.72
N ALA A 379 -19.38 5.11 7.35
CA ALA A 379 -18.82 5.22 8.69
C ALA A 379 -19.88 5.04 9.81
N GLY A 380 -21.15 4.79 9.47
CA GLY A 380 -22.23 4.53 10.43
C GLY A 380 -22.89 5.79 10.98
N PHE A 381 -22.71 6.96 10.35
CA PHE A 381 -23.39 8.20 10.72
C PHE A 381 -24.80 8.30 10.11
N ASP A 382 -25.52 7.17 10.02
CA ASP A 382 -26.85 7.09 9.38
C ASP A 382 -27.94 7.88 10.11
N GLY A 383 -27.70 8.28 11.37
CA GLY A 383 -28.68 8.91 12.26
C GLY A 383 -29.02 10.38 12.00
N LEU A 384 -28.51 11.02 10.94
CA LEU A 384 -28.86 12.41 10.59
C LEU A 384 -30.14 12.52 9.75
N TYR A 385 -30.70 11.40 9.27
CA TYR A 385 -31.91 11.38 8.44
C TYR A 385 -33.03 10.58 9.12
N ASN A 386 -33.58 11.13 10.20
CA ASN A 386 -34.85 10.68 10.78
C ASN A 386 -35.84 11.85 10.87
N ASN A 387 -36.03 12.56 9.76
CA ASN A 387 -37.23 13.38 9.54
C ASN A 387 -37.86 12.88 8.25
N GLY A 388 -39.09 12.35 8.37
CA GLY A 388 -39.82 11.76 7.27
C GLY A 388 -40.34 12.83 6.30
N ASP A 389 -39.53 13.15 5.29
CA ASP A 389 -39.94 14.02 4.20
C ASP A 389 -39.89 13.29 2.86
N ASP A 390 -40.94 13.53 2.08
CA ASP A 390 -41.38 12.84 0.87
C ASP A 390 -40.29 12.67 -0.21
N GLU A 391 -40.08 11.42 -0.65
CA GLU A 391 -39.17 11.05 -1.76
C GLU A 391 -39.58 11.69 -3.12
N ASP A 392 -40.81 12.19 -3.26
CA ASP A 392 -41.36 12.72 -4.51
C ASP A 392 -41.00 14.20 -4.80
N LYS A 393 -40.32 14.91 -3.89
CA LYS A 393 -40.08 16.37 -4.01
C LYS A 393 -38.81 16.79 -4.76
N TRP A 394 -37.93 15.86 -5.11
CA TRP A 394 -36.57 16.17 -5.55
C TRP A 394 -36.26 15.75 -6.99
N SER A 395 -37.24 15.25 -7.74
CA SER A 395 -37.04 14.76 -9.11
C SER A 395 -36.75 15.88 -10.14
N ASP A 396 -37.10 17.14 -9.83
CA ASP A 396 -36.99 18.29 -10.73
C ASP A 396 -35.99 19.38 -10.27
N VAL A 397 -35.28 19.18 -9.15
CA VAL A 397 -34.36 20.21 -8.60
C VAL A 397 -33.03 20.18 -9.35
N LYS A 398 -32.58 21.35 -9.84
CA LYS A 398 -31.30 21.48 -10.55
C LYS A 398 -30.12 21.57 -9.57
N ASP A 399 -28.94 21.14 -10.01
CA ASP A 399 -27.69 21.24 -9.26
C ASP A 399 -27.43 22.64 -8.66
N GLU A 400 -27.68 23.69 -9.45
CA GLU A 400 -27.51 25.09 -9.04
C GLU A 400 -28.41 25.46 -7.84
N GLU A 401 -29.63 24.92 -7.81
CA GLU A 401 -30.60 25.17 -6.73
C GLU A 401 -30.19 24.43 -5.45
N ILE A 402 -29.65 23.22 -5.57
CA ILE A 402 -29.13 22.45 -4.43
C ILE A 402 -27.89 23.14 -3.85
N VAL A 403 -26.96 23.57 -4.71
CA VAL A 403 -25.73 24.26 -4.29
C VAL A 403 -26.06 25.55 -3.53
N GLN A 404 -27.03 26.33 -4.01
CA GLN A 404 -27.48 27.54 -3.33
C GLN A 404 -28.23 27.25 -2.03
N GLN A 405 -29.15 26.27 -2.03
CA GLN A 405 -29.97 25.94 -0.85
C GLN A 405 -29.10 25.50 0.34
N TYR A 406 -28.04 24.75 0.07
CA TYR A 406 -27.16 24.21 1.11
C TYR A 406 -25.86 25.01 1.28
N ASP A 407 -25.73 26.16 0.62
CA ASP A 407 -24.55 27.04 0.67
C ASP A 407 -23.22 26.28 0.51
N ILE A 408 -23.18 25.36 -0.46
CA ILE A 408 -22.05 24.44 -0.65
C ILE A 408 -20.79 25.23 -1.07
N GLU A 409 -20.95 26.36 -1.75
CA GLU A 409 -19.86 27.24 -2.18
C GLU A 409 -19.08 27.84 -0.99
N GLY A 410 -19.75 28.08 0.15
CA GLY A 410 -19.15 28.58 1.38
C GLY A 410 -18.18 27.62 2.08
N TRP A 411 -18.18 26.33 1.70
CA TRP A 411 -17.30 25.31 2.28
C TRP A 411 -15.82 25.52 1.93
N SER A 412 -15.54 26.26 0.86
CA SER A 412 -14.18 26.54 0.38
C SER A 412 -13.45 27.66 1.14
N THR A 413 -14.15 28.38 2.02
CA THR A 413 -13.70 29.67 2.57
C THR A 413 -13.33 29.72 4.06
N THR A 414 -13.14 28.59 4.73
CA THR A 414 -12.61 28.58 6.12
C THR A 414 -11.18 28.02 6.20
N PRO A 415 -10.24 28.77 6.81
CA PRO A 415 -8.80 28.48 6.82
C PRO A 415 -8.37 27.29 7.68
#